data_AF-A0A4Q5X847-F1
#
_entry.id   AF-A0A4Q5X847-F1
#
_cell.length_a   1.000
_cell.length_b   1.000
_cell.length_c   1.000
_cell.angle_alpha   90.00
_cell.angle_beta   90.00
_cell.angle_gamma   90.00
#
_symmetry.space_group_name_H-M   'P 1'
#
loop_
_entity.id
_entity.type
_entity.pdbx_description
1 polymer ?
#
loop_
_entity_poly.entity_id
_entity_poly.type
_entity_poly.pdbx_seq_one_letter_code
_entity_poly.pdbx_strand_id
1 'polypeptide(L)'
;MRNRRPLPLAFGREVRRRRLALGLTLEQLAERSSLTPNYIGTVEHGQRDPSLSTILALARGLGVAPGELLGGIGETGPLALEAARLIEAQPPEVQEAMLELLRSMSRRRRG
;
A
#
# COMPACT_ATOMS: atom_id res chain seq x y z
N MET A 1 6.79 -0.09 -15.87
CA MET A 1 6.82 1.15 -15.07
C MET A 1 6.12 0.84 -13.76
N ARG A 2 6.79 0.93 -12.60
CA ARG A 2 6.10 0.72 -11.31
C ARG A 2 5.08 1.86 -11.17
N ASN A 3 3.81 1.50 -11.32
CA ASN A 3 2.69 2.42 -11.18
C ASN A 3 2.60 2.82 -9.69
N ARG A 4 3.26 3.92 -9.30
CA ARG A 4 3.13 4.51 -7.96
C ARG A 4 1.70 5.04 -7.86
N ARG A 5 0.77 4.19 -7.42
CA ARG A 5 -0.60 4.61 -7.12
C ARG A 5 -0.53 5.71 -6.04
N PRO A 6 -1.37 6.75 -6.12
CA PRO A 6 -1.47 7.76 -5.07
C PRO A 6 -1.74 7.08 -3.71
N LEU A 7 -1.07 7.55 -2.65
CA LEU A 7 -1.18 6.96 -1.30
C LEU A 7 -2.63 6.80 -0.83
N PRO A 8 -3.53 7.78 -1.02
CA PRO A 8 -4.94 7.64 -0.64
C PRO A 8 -5.65 6.47 -1.32
N LEU A 9 -5.34 6.22 -2.60
CA LEU A 9 -5.93 5.11 -3.35
C LEU A 9 -5.40 3.76 -2.88
N ALA A 10 -4.11 3.67 -2.56
CA ALA A 10 -3.53 2.44 -2.02
C ALA A 10 -4.13 2.10 -0.65
N PHE A 11 -4.19 3.08 0.25
CA PHE A 11 -4.82 2.97 1.55
C PHE A 11 -6.30 2.57 1.46
N GLY A 12 -7.08 3.30 0.66
CA GLY A 12 -8.51 3.05 0.48
C GLY A 12 -8.83 1.64 0.00
N ARG A 13 -8.00 1.10 -0.92
CA ARG A 13 -8.16 -0.27 -1.40
C ARG A 13 -7.87 -1.31 -0.32
N GLU A 14 -6.91 -1.06 0.57
CA GLU A 14 -6.60 -1.98 1.67
C GLU A 14 -7.72 -1.99 2.71
N VAL A 15 -8.27 -0.82 3.06
CA VAL A 15 -9.48 -0.69 3.89
C VAL A 15 -10.63 -1.51 3.28
N ARG A 16 -10.91 -1.31 1.99
CA ARG A 16 -11.96 -2.04 1.27
C ARG A 16 -11.73 -3.55 1.28
N ARG A 17 -10.50 -3.98 1.00
CA ARG A 17 -10.13 -5.40 0.97
C ARG A 17 -10.43 -6.07 2.30
N ARG A 18 -10.02 -5.46 3.41
CA ARG A 18 -10.25 -5.99 4.76
C ARG A 18 -11.72 -5.97 5.14
N ARG A 19 -12.45 -4.88 4.83
CA ARG A 19 -13.90 -4.80 5.07
C ARG A 19 -14.62 -5.96 4.38
N LEU A 20 -14.32 -6.21 3.11
CA LEU A 20 -14.93 -7.29 2.34
C LEU A 20 -14.53 -8.68 2.85
N ALA A 21 -13.27 -8.87 3.26
CA ALA A 21 -12.82 -10.14 3.86
C ALA A 21 -13.55 -10.48 5.16
N LEU A 22 -14.01 -9.47 5.91
CA LEU A 22 -14.83 -9.62 7.11
C LEU A 22 -16.34 -9.71 6.82
N GLY A 23 -16.75 -9.63 5.54
CA GLY A 23 -18.16 -9.67 5.15
C GLY A 23 -18.97 -8.42 5.57
N LEU A 24 -18.29 -7.31 5.86
CA LEU A 24 -18.94 -6.10 6.39
C LEU A 24 -19.50 -5.20 5.30
N THR A 25 -20.69 -4.64 5.52
CA THR A 25 -21.20 -3.50 4.73
C THR A 25 -20.50 -2.20 5.13
N LEU A 26 -20.71 -1.12 4.35
CA LEU A 26 -20.18 0.20 4.71
C LEU A 26 -20.81 0.71 6.01
N GLU A 27 -22.09 0.44 6.23
CA GLU A 27 -22.87 0.81 7.41
C GLU A 27 -22.32 0.12 8.66
N GLN A 28 -22.02 -1.17 8.55
CA GLN A 28 -21.44 -1.93 9.66
C GLN A 28 -20.03 -1.44 10.02
N LEU A 29 -19.20 -1.10 9.02
CA LEU A 29 -17.88 -0.53 9.32
C LEU A 29 -18.00 0.90 9.88
N ALA A 30 -18.93 1.70 9.38
CA ALA A 30 -19.22 3.05 9.86
C ALA A 30 -19.58 3.05 11.35
N GLU A 31 -20.49 2.17 11.75
CA GLU A 31 -20.87 1.97 13.14
C GLU A 31 -19.66 1.60 14.01
N ARG A 32 -18.89 0.58 13.59
CA ARG A 32 -17.71 0.08 14.33
C ARG A 32 -16.56 1.10 14.44
N SER A 33 -16.46 2.02 13.50
CA SER A 33 -15.40 3.04 13.46
C SER A 33 -15.87 4.42 13.94
N SER A 34 -17.15 4.58 14.27
CA SER A 34 -17.76 5.87 14.58
C SER A 34 -17.57 6.90 13.45
N LEU A 35 -17.69 6.45 12.20
CA LEU A 35 -17.61 7.25 10.98
C LEU A 35 -18.93 7.18 10.21
N THR A 36 -19.08 7.94 9.13
CA THR A 36 -20.26 7.83 8.25
C THR A 36 -19.98 6.87 7.08
N PRO A 37 -21.01 6.10 6.61
CA PRO A 37 -20.84 5.19 5.48
C PRO A 37 -20.34 5.90 4.21
N ASN A 38 -20.86 7.11 3.95
CA ASN A 38 -20.45 7.93 2.82
C ASN A 38 -18.97 8.32 2.91
N TYR A 39 -18.50 8.74 4.10
CA TYR A 39 -17.09 9.10 4.28
C TYR A 39 -16.18 7.90 4.05
N ILE A 40 -16.51 6.73 4.61
CA ILE A 40 -15.77 5.48 4.35
C ILE A 40 -15.76 5.17 2.86
N GLY A 41 -16.89 5.31 2.17
CA GLY A 41 -16.97 5.17 0.71
C GLY A 41 -15.95 6.06 -0.01
N THR A 42 -15.87 7.35 0.35
CA THR A 42 -14.88 8.26 -0.26
C THR A 42 -13.43 7.86 0.05
N VAL A 43 -13.16 7.33 1.25
CA VAL A 43 -11.85 6.80 1.64
C VAL A 43 -11.50 5.56 0.81
N GLU A 44 -12.42 4.60 0.66
CA GLU A 44 -12.17 3.37 -0.12
C GLU A 44 -11.86 3.63 -1.59
N HIS A 45 -12.42 4.71 -2.16
CA HIS A 45 -12.16 5.15 -3.53
C HIS A 45 -10.92 6.05 -3.66
N GLY A 46 -10.22 6.35 -2.55
CA GLY A 46 -9.03 7.21 -2.54
C GLY A 46 -9.31 8.68 -2.82
N GLN A 47 -10.55 9.14 -2.63
CA GLN A 47 -10.96 10.53 -2.87
C GLN A 47 -10.65 11.46 -1.68
N ARG A 48 -10.30 10.87 -0.53
CA ARG A 48 -9.92 11.59 0.69
C ARG A 48 -8.56 11.13 1.14
N ASP A 49 -7.78 12.08 1.66
CA ASP A 49 -6.60 11.80 2.45
C ASP A 49 -7.01 11.74 3.93
N PRO A 50 -7.14 10.54 4.52
CA PRO A 50 -7.67 10.38 5.87
C PRO A 50 -6.65 10.88 6.91
N SER A 51 -7.15 11.60 7.92
CA SER A 51 -6.34 11.98 9.08
C SER A 51 -5.85 10.75 9.85
N LEU A 52 -4.81 10.91 10.66
CA LEU A 52 -4.35 9.85 11.58
C LEU A 52 -5.49 9.33 12.47
N SER A 53 -6.34 10.22 12.98
CA SER A 53 -7.52 9.83 13.77
C SER A 53 -8.48 8.92 13.00
N THR A 54 -8.71 9.20 11.72
CA THR A 54 -9.52 8.37 10.82
C THR A 54 -8.88 7.00 10.60
N ILE A 55 -7.56 6.96 10.36
CA ILE A 55 -6.82 5.70 10.18
C ILE A 55 -6.96 4.83 11.42
N LEU A 56 -6.77 5.40 12.62
CA LEU A 56 -6.94 4.68 13.88
C LEU A 56 -8.38 4.21 14.10
N ALA A 57 -9.37 5.02 13.73
CA ALA A 57 -10.78 4.66 13.82
C ALA A 57 -11.14 3.48 12.90
N LEU A 58 -10.68 3.51 11.65
CA LEU A 58 -10.86 2.41 10.69
C LEU A 58 -10.14 1.14 11.14
N ALA A 59 -8.92 1.26 11.67
CA ALA A 59 -8.16 0.13 12.20
C ALA A 59 -8.90 -0.56 13.36
N ARG A 60 -9.44 0.23 14.30
CA ARG A 60 -10.30 -0.28 15.38
C ARG A 60 -11.56 -0.95 14.84
N GLY A 61 -12.26 -0.32 13.89
CA GLY A 61 -13.49 -0.88 13.31
C GLY A 61 -13.28 -2.17 12.52
N LEU A 62 -12.08 -2.35 11.95
CA LEU A 62 -11.65 -3.55 11.23
C LEU A 62 -10.97 -4.59 12.13
N GLY A 63 -10.63 -4.26 13.37
CA GLY A 63 -9.95 -5.16 14.31
C GLY A 63 -8.51 -5.49 13.93
N VAL A 64 -7.76 -4.53 13.39
CA VAL A 64 -6.38 -4.72 12.90
C VAL A 64 -5.45 -3.66 13.45
N ALA A 65 -4.13 -3.90 13.42
CA ALA A 65 -3.18 -2.85 13.77
C ALA A 65 -3.19 -1.73 12.70
N PRO A 66 -3.00 -0.44 13.06
CA PRO A 66 -3.01 0.64 12.06
C PRO A 66 -1.98 0.46 10.94
N GLY A 67 -0.81 -0.09 11.25
CA GLY A 67 0.24 -0.36 10.26
C GLY A 67 -0.18 -1.39 9.20
N GLU A 68 -1.11 -2.28 9.52
CA GLU A 68 -1.64 -3.26 8.58
C GLU A 68 -2.55 -2.64 7.51
N LEU A 69 -3.13 -1.45 7.77
CA LEU A 69 -3.85 -0.68 6.74
C LEU A 69 -2.89 0.05 5.79
N LEU A 70 -1.62 0.16 6.19
CA LEU A 70 -0.53 0.69 5.37
C LEU A 70 0.24 -0.43 4.65
N GLY A 71 0.01 -1.70 5.02
CA GLY A 71 0.58 -2.88 4.37
C GLY A 71 0.11 -2.98 2.92
N GLY A 72 1.00 -2.67 1.99
CA GLY A 72 0.69 -2.46 0.57
C GLY A 72 1.20 -1.11 0.04
N ILE A 73 1.46 -0.17 0.95
CA ILE A 73 2.15 1.10 0.71
C ILE A 73 3.64 0.87 0.99
N GLY A 74 4.36 0.28 0.03
CA GLY A 74 5.82 0.15 0.10
C GLY A 74 6.36 -1.21 0.55
N GLU A 75 5.55 -2.28 0.53
CA GLU A 75 6.13 -3.62 0.69
C GLU A 75 6.98 -3.98 -0.53
N THR A 76 8.28 -4.02 -0.29
CA THR A 76 9.26 -4.65 -1.16
C THR A 76 9.00 -6.16 -1.11
N GLY A 77 8.40 -6.73 -2.16
CA GLY A 77 8.12 -8.16 -2.21
C GLY A 77 9.38 -9.03 -2.01
N PRO A 78 9.25 -10.32 -1.66
CA PRO A 78 10.37 -11.17 -1.22
C PRO A 78 11.58 -11.12 -2.16
N LEU A 79 11.35 -11.21 -3.48
CA LEU A 79 12.40 -11.13 -4.49
C LEU A 79 13.15 -9.80 -4.48
N ALA A 80 12.46 -8.69 -4.28
CA ALA A 80 13.09 -7.38 -4.28
C ALA A 80 13.88 -7.15 -2.97
N LEU A 81 13.49 -7.79 -1.87
CA LEU A 81 14.23 -7.77 -0.61
C LEU A 81 15.48 -8.65 -0.70
N GLU A 82 15.36 -9.84 -1.30
CA GLU A 82 16.49 -10.73 -1.59
C GLU A 82 17.49 -10.06 -2.54
N ALA A 83 17.01 -9.43 -3.62
CA ALA A 83 17.85 -8.66 -4.53
C ALA A 83 18.55 -7.49 -3.82
N ALA A 84 17.86 -6.76 -2.93
CA ALA A 84 18.46 -5.67 -2.16
C ALA A 84 19.62 -6.17 -1.29
N ARG A 85 19.43 -7.28 -0.56
CA ARG A 85 20.49 -7.90 0.25
C ARG A 85 21.70 -8.32 -0.58
N LEU A 86 21.44 -8.96 -1.73
CA LEU A 86 22.52 -9.40 -2.63
C LEU A 86 23.31 -8.22 -3.20
N ILE A 87 22.62 -7.13 -3.55
CA ILE A 87 23.24 -5.90 -4.07
C ILE A 87 24.05 -5.19 -2.98
N GLU A 88 23.50 -5.04 -1.77
CA GLU A 88 24.16 -4.40 -0.63
C GLU A 88 25.47 -5.10 -0.24
N ALA A 89 25.55 -6.43 -0.43
CA ALA A 89 26.75 -7.21 -0.15
C ALA A 89 27.87 -7.05 -1.20
N GLN A 90 27.64 -6.33 -2.31
CA GLN A 90 28.64 -6.14 -3.36
C GLN A 90 29.42 -4.83 -3.22
N PRO A 91 30.64 -4.74 -3.79
CA PRO A 91 31.36 -3.47 -3.91
C PRO A 91 30.56 -2.39 -4.66
N PRO A 92 30.77 -1.09 -4.36
CA PRO A 92 30.04 0.00 -4.99
C PRO A 92 30.05 -0.04 -6.52
N GLU A 93 31.18 -0.43 -7.12
CA GLU A 93 31.35 -0.51 -8.58
C GLU A 93 30.40 -1.55 -9.19
N VAL A 94 30.19 -2.67 -8.49
CA VAL A 94 29.26 -3.73 -8.90
C VAL A 94 27.82 -3.29 -8.73
N GLN A 95 27.50 -2.55 -7.66
CA GLN A 95 26.17 -1.99 -7.45
C GLN A 95 25.79 -1.00 -8.57
N GLU A 96 26.72 -0.12 -8.97
CA GLU A 96 26.54 0.83 -10.06
C GLU A 96 26.31 0.12 -11.40
N ALA A 97 27.15 -0.86 -11.73
CA ALA A 97 26.99 -1.67 -12.94
C ALA A 97 25.64 -2.41 -12.99
N MET A 98 25.19 -2.96 -11.86
CA MET A 98 23.89 -3.63 -11.73
C MET A 98 22.73 -2.65 -11.97
N LEU A 99 22.82 -1.43 -11.44
CA LEU A 99 21.82 -0.39 -11.67
C LEU A 99 21.76 0.02 -13.14
N GLU A 100 22.90 0.16 -13.81
CA GLU A 100 22.95 0.44 -15.25
C GLU A 100 22.30 -0.67 -16.08
N LEU A 101 22.61 -1.93 -15.76
CA LEU A 101 22.00 -3.08 -16.41
C LEU A 101 20.47 -3.07 -16.28
N LEU A 102 19.95 -2.89 -15.06
CA LEU A 102 18.51 -2.82 -14.78
C LEU A 102 17.83 -1.65 -15.52
N ARG A 103 18.50 -0.50 -15.62
CA ARG A 103 18.02 0.65 -16.42
C ARG A 103 17.96 0.30 -17.89
N SER A 104 18.96 -0.40 -18.42
CA SER A 104 19.01 -0.83 -19.84
C SER A 104 17.89 -1.81 -20.19
N MET A 105 17.58 -2.75 -19.29
CA MET A 105 16.49 -3.71 -19.47
C MET A 105 15.12 -3.05 -19.44
N SER A 106 14.95 -2.01 -18.61
CA SER A 106 13.71 -1.25 -18.48
C SER A 106 13.38 -0.38 -19.70
N ARG A 107 14.39 0.01 -20.49
CA ARG A 107 14.22 0.77 -21.74
C ARG A 107 13.78 -0.11 -22.92
N ARG A 108 14.26 -1.36 -22.99
CA ARG A 108 13.92 -2.31 -24.08
C ARG A 108 12.48 -2.83 -24.04
N ARG A 109 11.85 -2.85 -22.85
CA ARG A 109 10.45 -3.31 -22.67
C ARG A 109 9.36 -2.28 -23.04
N ARG A 110 9.73 -1.08 -23.53
CA ARG A 110 8.78 -0.02 -23.94
C ARG A 110 8.70 0.21 -25.46
N GLY A 111 9.36 -0.63 -26.26
CA GLY A 111 9.27 -0.62 -27.72
C GLY A 111 8.35 -1.72 -28.22
#